data_AF-A0A061BHT9-F1
#
_entry.id   AF-A0A061BHT9-F1
#
_cell.length_a   1.000
_cell.length_b   1.000
_cell.length_c   1.000
_cell.angle_alpha   90.00
_cell.angle_beta   90.00
_cell.angle_gamma   90.00
#
_symmetry.space_group_name_H-M   'P 1'
#
loop_
_entity.id
_entity.type
_entity.pdbx_description
1 polymer ?
#
loop_
_entity_poly.entity_id
_entity_poly.type
_entity_poly.pdbx_seq_one_letter_code
_entity_poly.pdbx_strand_id
1 'polypeptide(L)'
;MQHAYPRLPTELLRRILSEAHDEYDRAGLAKRASLVSREWTELGQELLFGRVETGWNNEALRFSVVALDKHLKRYPHLAGFIAELSLGFDSEVNIDLWRPLRGILRRCSRLGRITWRGKVDLLEATLPFFPFAGLTSLSIYTYGAVWTPSALLRVVLPRTPNLQTLVVDTTLPKDTHIPASFPAPPFQLRLSEMDLRLKQYGWRDKTTAKAEAILLQRFLRFVSPRHLTMLSLSFRTRNANGVFRWSTECHRLVELRLNAEDDLGTVHLPLLTAMVVNMRQLTRLSIKTTVGWTPKMSPAELDQHSFTLANFLDVVPTSLTDFTLGIWIPGGTCWSLVKSFLRQRTYNSPLRHARFSVEVPEDRRVELRARKQQFERSRWENDEDKWVWQSPWLRRPAREPSNEEDDPWPFADTERRSRKRSWELSYDICLYRSSCCARCDVWANPAWMLDGHDASKYEITEETE
;
A
#
# COMPACT_ATOMS: atom_id res chain seq x y z
N MET A 1 -34.16 24.66 -42.90
CA MET A 1 -33.50 25.16 -41.67
C MET A 1 -32.88 23.96 -40.97
N GLN A 2 -31.56 23.86 -40.87
CA GLN A 2 -30.92 22.81 -40.09
C GLN A 2 -31.11 23.13 -38.60
N HIS A 3 -31.88 22.30 -37.90
CA HIS A 3 -32.02 22.39 -36.45
C HIS A 3 -30.65 22.10 -35.81
N ALA A 4 -29.96 23.15 -35.37
CA ALA A 4 -28.80 23.02 -34.51
C ALA A 4 -29.32 22.63 -33.11
N TYR A 5 -29.24 21.35 -32.78
CA TYR A 5 -29.42 20.90 -31.40
C TYR A 5 -28.50 21.71 -30.47
N PRO A 6 -28.94 22.06 -29.25
CA PRO A 6 -28.10 22.78 -28.30
C PRO A 6 -26.82 22.00 -28.04
N ARG A 7 -25.67 22.62 -28.34
CA ARG A 7 -24.36 22.01 -28.13
C ARG A 7 -24.07 21.98 -26.63
N LEU A 8 -23.75 20.80 -26.10
CA LEU A 8 -23.26 20.69 -24.72
C LEU A 8 -21.91 21.43 -24.60
N PRO A 9 -21.64 22.13 -23.49
CA PRO A 9 -20.34 22.74 -23.26
C PRO A 9 -19.21 21.70 -23.30
N THR A 10 -18.08 22.05 -23.91
CA THR A 10 -16.90 21.15 -24.04
C THR A 10 -16.44 20.58 -22.70
N GLU A 11 -16.51 21.38 -21.63
CA GLU A 11 -16.16 20.92 -20.27
C GLU A 11 -17.11 19.83 -19.75
N LEU A 12 -18.40 19.92 -20.07
CA LEU A 12 -19.38 18.91 -19.69
C LEU A 12 -19.13 17.60 -20.46
N LEU A 13 -18.82 17.70 -21.76
CA LEU A 13 -18.45 16.54 -22.57
C LEU A 13 -17.17 15.86 -22.06
N ARG A 14 -16.16 16.66 -21.70
CA ARG A 14 -14.92 16.16 -21.09
C ARG A 14 -15.21 15.41 -19.79
N ARG A 15 -16.10 15.95 -18.94
CA ARG A 15 -16.50 15.30 -17.69
C ARG A 15 -17.25 13.99 -17.92
N ILE A 16 -18.21 13.97 -18.85
CA ILE A 16 -18.94 12.75 -19.23
C ILE A 16 -17.98 11.65 -19.71
N LEU A 17 -17.02 12.00 -20.58
CA LEU A 17 -16.03 11.03 -21.06
C LEU A 17 -15.09 10.55 -19.95
N SER A 18 -14.79 11.40 -18.97
CA SER A 18 -13.98 10.99 -17.81
C SER A 18 -14.74 10.10 -16.82
N GLU A 19 -16.06 10.26 -16.69
CA GLU A 19 -16.92 9.49 -15.78
C GLU A 19 -17.39 8.16 -16.40
N ALA A 20 -17.59 8.11 -17.73
CA ALA A 20 -17.92 6.88 -18.46
C ALA A 20 -16.75 5.89 -18.58
N HIS A 21 -15.65 6.16 -17.88
CA HIS A 21 -14.38 5.47 -18.05
C HIS A 21 -14.26 4.24 -17.16
N ASP A 22 -14.27 3.06 -17.77
CA ASP A 22 -13.57 1.89 -17.25
C ASP A 22 -12.13 1.92 -17.80
N GLU A 23 -11.09 1.79 -16.96
CA GLU A 23 -9.67 1.98 -17.37
C GLU A 23 -9.27 1.13 -18.59
N TYR A 24 -9.98 0.03 -18.83
CA TYR A 24 -9.70 -0.94 -19.88
C TYR A 24 -10.22 -0.58 -21.29
N ASP A 25 -11.21 0.31 -21.46
CA ASP A 25 -11.76 0.68 -22.79
C ASP A 25 -11.47 2.13 -23.23
N ARG A 26 -10.42 2.77 -22.68
CA ARG A 26 -10.09 4.17 -23.03
C ARG A 26 -9.91 4.38 -24.54
N ALA A 27 -9.22 3.43 -25.19
CA ALA A 27 -8.93 3.50 -26.62
C ALA A 27 -10.21 3.41 -27.46
N GLY A 28 -11.09 2.47 -27.10
CA GLY A 28 -12.37 2.27 -27.77
C GLY A 28 -13.27 3.48 -27.59
N LEU A 29 -13.36 4.02 -26.37
CA LEU A 29 -14.12 5.24 -26.10
C LEU A 29 -13.57 6.45 -26.86
N ALA A 30 -12.26 6.66 -26.84
CA ALA A 30 -11.61 7.74 -27.59
C ALA A 30 -11.86 7.63 -29.10
N LYS A 31 -11.76 6.41 -29.65
CA LYS A 31 -12.05 6.14 -31.07
C LYS A 31 -13.51 6.44 -31.41
N ARG A 32 -14.46 5.95 -30.60
CA ARG A 32 -15.90 6.20 -30.80
C ARG A 32 -16.23 7.69 -30.70
N ALA A 33 -15.72 8.38 -29.68
CA ALA A 33 -15.87 9.83 -29.54
C ALA A 33 -15.34 10.55 -30.78
N SER A 34 -14.17 10.15 -31.27
CA SER A 34 -13.54 10.82 -32.41
C SER A 34 -14.32 10.75 -33.72
N LEU A 35 -15.27 9.80 -33.83
CA LEU A 35 -16.13 9.59 -35.01
C LEU A 35 -17.45 10.35 -34.95
N VAL A 36 -17.81 10.98 -33.81
CA VAL A 36 -19.11 11.64 -33.63
C VAL A 36 -19.16 12.97 -34.40
N SER A 37 -18.19 13.85 -34.18
CA SER A 37 -18.08 15.15 -34.84
C SER A 37 -16.66 15.70 -34.70
N ARG A 38 -16.35 16.79 -35.41
CA ARG A 38 -15.03 17.43 -35.35
C ARG A 38 -14.64 17.89 -33.93
N GLU A 39 -15.58 18.44 -33.16
CA GLU A 39 -15.34 18.87 -31.77
C GLU A 39 -15.04 17.66 -30.87
N TRP A 40 -15.73 16.53 -31.11
CA TRP A 40 -15.48 15.29 -30.40
C TRP A 40 -14.19 14.58 -30.84
N THR A 41 -13.68 14.87 -32.03
CA THR A 41 -12.35 14.42 -32.47
C THR A 41 -11.25 14.96 -31.56
N GLU A 42 -11.29 16.24 -31.21
CA GLU A 42 -10.29 16.82 -30.30
C GLU A 42 -10.42 16.23 -28.89
N LEU A 43 -11.64 16.06 -28.38
CA LEU A 43 -11.89 15.41 -27.07
C LEU A 43 -11.45 13.94 -27.06
N GLY A 44 -11.69 13.22 -28.15
CA GLY A 44 -11.24 11.85 -28.32
C GLY A 44 -9.71 11.75 -28.36
N GLN A 45 -9.04 12.68 -29.04
CA GLN A 45 -7.58 12.78 -29.02
C GLN A 45 -7.03 13.15 -27.65
N GLU A 46 -7.65 14.11 -26.94
CA GLU A 46 -7.29 14.48 -25.57
C GLU A 46 -7.41 13.27 -24.62
N LEU A 47 -8.51 12.51 -24.73
CA LEU A 47 -8.72 11.28 -23.96
C LEU A 47 -7.68 10.20 -24.30
N LEU A 48 -7.33 10.06 -25.58
CA LEU A 48 -6.37 9.05 -26.05
C LEU A 48 -4.94 9.36 -25.60
N PHE A 49 -4.51 10.61 -25.76
CA PHE A 49 -3.14 11.07 -25.53
C PHE A 49 -2.92 11.64 -24.11
N GLY A 50 -3.96 11.86 -23.31
CA GLY A 50 -3.86 12.36 -21.94
C GLY A 50 -2.87 11.58 -21.06
N ARG A 51 -2.87 10.25 -21.21
CA ARG A 51 -1.93 9.32 -20.57
C ARG A 51 -1.36 8.35 -21.60
N VAL A 52 -0.08 8.43 -21.90
CA VAL A 52 0.56 7.56 -22.89
C VAL A 52 1.35 6.46 -22.21
N GLU A 53 1.18 5.23 -22.68
CA GLU A 53 1.86 4.04 -22.13
C GLU A 53 2.75 3.37 -23.18
N THR A 54 3.93 2.92 -22.74
CA THR A 54 4.84 2.07 -23.52
C THR A 54 5.08 0.75 -22.77
N GLY A 55 5.14 -0.38 -23.48
CA GLY A 55 5.43 -1.70 -22.87
C GLY A 55 4.21 -2.65 -22.75
N TRP A 56 4.37 -3.77 -22.02
CA TRP A 56 3.59 -5.03 -22.18
C TRP A 56 2.19 -5.15 -21.56
N ASN A 57 1.63 -4.11 -20.93
CA ASN A 57 0.42 -4.32 -20.11
C ASN A 57 -0.91 -3.85 -20.71
N ASN A 58 -0.92 -3.16 -21.86
CA ASN A 58 -2.19 -2.76 -22.51
C ASN A 58 -2.10 -2.70 -24.05
N GLU A 59 -2.53 -3.72 -24.78
CA GLU A 59 -2.30 -3.83 -26.25
C GLU A 59 -2.96 -2.70 -27.07
N ALA A 60 -4.08 -2.16 -26.59
CA ALA A 60 -4.89 -1.21 -27.35
C ALA A 60 -4.28 0.21 -27.48
N LEU A 61 -3.31 0.56 -26.63
CA LEU A 61 -2.80 1.94 -26.48
C LEU A 61 -1.27 2.06 -26.50
N ARG A 62 -0.57 0.96 -26.80
CA ARG A 62 0.88 0.92 -26.81
C ARG A 62 1.45 1.79 -27.91
N PHE A 63 2.28 2.74 -27.52
CA PHE A 63 3.21 3.37 -28.45
C PHE A 63 4.62 2.82 -28.20
N SER A 64 5.31 2.46 -29.28
CA SER A 64 6.77 2.46 -29.24
C SER A 64 7.23 3.90 -29.02
N VAL A 65 8.21 4.13 -28.15
CA VAL A 65 8.81 5.45 -27.93
C VAL A 65 9.23 6.10 -29.26
N VAL A 66 9.82 5.34 -30.17
CA VAL A 66 10.24 5.82 -31.49
C VAL A 66 9.03 6.23 -32.33
N ALA A 67 7.97 5.42 -32.30
CA ALA A 67 6.74 5.72 -33.02
C ALA A 67 6.04 6.96 -32.44
N LEU A 68 6.03 7.12 -31.12
CA LEU A 68 5.47 8.30 -30.45
C LEU A 68 6.23 9.57 -30.84
N ASP A 69 7.57 9.58 -30.77
CA ASP A 69 8.36 10.74 -31.17
C ASP A 69 8.11 11.11 -32.65
N LYS A 70 8.08 10.11 -33.55
CA LYS A 70 7.74 10.33 -34.97
C LYS A 70 6.32 10.90 -35.13
N HIS A 71 5.36 10.40 -34.36
CA HIS A 71 3.98 10.85 -34.39
C HIS A 71 3.83 12.29 -33.89
N LEU A 72 4.46 12.64 -32.76
CA LEU A 72 4.48 14.00 -32.22
C LEU A 72 5.24 14.99 -33.10
N LYS A 73 6.22 14.54 -33.89
CA LYS A 73 6.85 15.35 -34.93
C LYS A 73 5.88 15.66 -36.08
N ARG A 74 5.06 14.69 -36.49
CA ARG A 74 4.07 14.85 -37.56
C ARG A 74 2.85 15.65 -37.11
N TYR A 75 2.43 15.50 -35.85
CA TYR A 75 1.25 16.13 -35.27
C TYR A 75 1.59 16.85 -33.95
N PRO A 76 2.17 18.06 -34.01
CA PRO A 76 2.70 18.73 -32.82
C PRO A 76 1.66 19.09 -31.76
N HIS A 77 0.41 19.36 -32.16
CA HIS A 77 -0.68 19.72 -31.23
C HIS A 77 -0.97 18.60 -30.20
N LEU A 78 -0.75 17.34 -30.56
CA LEU A 78 -0.98 16.19 -29.67
C LEU A 78 -0.06 16.20 -28.45
N ALA A 79 1.13 16.79 -28.55
CA ALA A 79 2.04 16.92 -27.42
C ALA A 79 1.43 17.79 -26.30
N GLY A 80 0.52 18.70 -26.66
CA GLY A 80 -0.23 19.52 -25.72
C GLY A 80 -1.31 18.76 -24.94
N PHE A 81 -1.61 17.50 -25.28
CA PHE A 81 -2.55 16.67 -24.52
C PHE A 81 -1.85 15.74 -23.52
N ILE A 82 -0.58 15.39 -23.74
CA ILE A 82 0.15 14.41 -22.93
C ILE A 82 0.45 15.00 -21.54
N ALA A 83 -0.31 14.55 -20.53
CA ALA A 83 -0.14 14.92 -19.14
C ALA A 83 0.56 13.83 -18.31
N GLU A 84 0.45 12.58 -18.74
CA GLU A 84 1.06 11.42 -18.10
C GLU A 84 1.79 10.53 -19.10
N LEU A 85 2.99 10.09 -18.70
CA LEU A 85 3.82 9.18 -19.48
C LEU A 85 4.24 7.99 -18.62
N SER A 86 3.77 6.79 -18.98
CA SER A 86 4.15 5.53 -18.34
C SER A 86 5.07 4.73 -19.26
N LEU A 87 6.35 4.68 -18.92
CA LEU A 87 7.41 4.09 -19.71
C LEU A 87 7.81 2.73 -19.14
N GLY A 88 7.40 1.65 -19.81
CA GLY A 88 7.90 0.29 -19.59
C GLY A 88 8.87 -0.13 -20.69
N PHE A 89 9.99 -0.72 -20.29
CA PHE A 89 11.00 -1.25 -21.21
C PHE A 89 11.31 -2.71 -20.91
N ASP A 90 11.36 -3.55 -21.94
CA ASP A 90 11.87 -4.91 -21.81
C ASP A 90 13.39 -4.93 -21.71
N SER A 91 13.92 -5.99 -21.08
CA SER A 91 15.35 -6.26 -20.99
C SER A 91 16.04 -6.28 -22.36
N GLU A 92 15.36 -6.72 -23.42
CA GLU A 92 15.93 -6.97 -24.74
C GLU A 92 16.06 -5.74 -25.66
N VAL A 93 15.49 -4.60 -25.29
CA VAL A 93 15.52 -3.40 -26.16
C VAL A 93 16.91 -2.75 -26.12
N ASN A 94 17.69 -2.92 -27.19
CA ASN A 94 19.03 -2.34 -27.39
C ASN A 94 19.06 -1.09 -28.31
N ILE A 95 17.90 -0.60 -28.75
CA ILE A 95 17.81 0.60 -29.60
C ILE A 95 18.17 1.85 -28.76
N ASP A 96 18.91 2.80 -29.34
CA ASP A 96 19.19 4.13 -28.76
C ASP A 96 17.88 4.95 -28.60
N LEU A 97 17.08 4.61 -27.58
CA LEU A 97 15.79 5.23 -27.26
C LEU A 97 15.94 6.61 -26.59
N TRP A 98 17.17 6.98 -26.26
CA TRP A 98 17.52 8.24 -25.65
C TRP A 98 17.01 9.46 -26.42
N ARG A 99 17.33 9.54 -27.72
CA ARG A 99 17.02 10.71 -28.53
C ARG A 99 15.50 10.89 -28.71
N PRO A 100 14.73 9.83 -29.04
CA PRO A 100 13.28 9.90 -29.06
C PRO A 100 12.66 10.34 -27.72
N LEU A 101 13.09 9.77 -26.59
CA LEU A 101 12.57 10.15 -25.26
C LEU A 101 12.83 11.61 -24.96
N ARG A 102 14.06 12.08 -25.19
CA ARG A 102 14.41 13.48 -25.02
C ARG A 102 13.55 14.39 -25.90
N GLY A 103 13.22 13.96 -27.11
CA GLY A 103 12.30 14.65 -28.01
C GLY A 103 10.89 14.76 -27.43
N ILE A 104 10.35 13.66 -26.90
CA ILE A 104 9.02 13.60 -26.27
C ILE A 104 8.97 14.50 -25.03
N LEU A 105 9.91 14.34 -24.09
CA LEU A 105 9.95 15.09 -22.82
C LEU A 105 10.03 16.61 -23.05
N ARG A 106 10.70 17.05 -24.11
CA ARG A 106 10.81 18.48 -24.47
C ARG A 106 9.56 19.03 -25.14
N ARG A 107 8.79 18.21 -25.85
CA ARG A 107 7.58 18.64 -26.58
C ARG A 107 6.34 18.67 -25.69
N CYS A 108 6.25 17.80 -24.71
CA CYS A 108 5.05 17.63 -23.89
C CYS A 108 5.03 18.67 -22.75
N SER A 109 4.48 19.85 -23.02
CA SER A 109 4.47 20.98 -22.06
C SER A 109 3.55 20.76 -20.85
N ARG A 110 2.53 19.89 -20.97
CA ARG A 110 1.61 19.54 -19.88
C ARG A 110 2.03 18.30 -19.09
N LEU A 111 3.17 17.69 -19.43
CA LEU A 111 3.63 16.46 -18.79
C LEU A 111 3.95 16.74 -17.31
N GLY A 112 3.08 16.24 -16.44
CA GLY A 112 3.21 16.38 -14.99
C GLY A 112 3.41 15.05 -14.27
N ARG A 113 3.14 13.92 -14.92
CA ARG A 113 3.24 12.58 -14.31
C ARG A 113 4.13 11.68 -15.12
N ILE A 114 5.16 11.12 -14.49
CA ILE A 114 6.07 10.17 -15.13
C ILE A 114 6.11 8.89 -14.29
N THR A 115 5.77 7.77 -14.91
CA THR A 115 6.03 6.44 -14.38
C THR A 115 7.13 5.78 -15.22
N TRP A 116 8.21 5.36 -14.57
CA TRP A 116 9.36 4.72 -15.19
C TRP A 116 9.50 3.29 -14.69
N ARG A 117 9.66 2.34 -15.61
CA ARG A 117 9.68 0.90 -15.34
C ARG A 117 10.85 0.25 -16.09
N GLY A 118 11.91 -0.11 -15.38
CA GLY A 118 13.09 -0.80 -15.91
C GLY A 118 14.19 0.13 -16.47
N LYS A 119 15.06 -0.42 -17.34
CA LYS A 119 16.19 0.24 -18.07
C LYS A 119 16.80 1.45 -17.35
N VAL A 120 17.61 1.17 -16.33
CA VAL A 120 18.21 2.18 -15.45
C VAL A 120 19.22 3.08 -16.16
N ASP A 121 19.97 2.58 -17.14
CA ASP A 121 20.93 3.39 -17.91
C ASP A 121 20.22 4.50 -18.70
N LEU A 122 19.06 4.18 -19.26
CA LEU A 122 18.23 5.13 -19.99
C LEU A 122 17.55 6.13 -19.04
N LEU A 123 17.18 5.68 -17.84
CA LEU A 123 16.69 6.57 -16.78
C LEU A 123 17.75 7.62 -16.46
N GLU A 124 18.97 7.19 -16.14
CA GLU A 124 20.06 8.10 -15.75
C GLU A 124 20.36 9.12 -16.84
N ALA A 125 20.39 8.69 -18.10
CA ALA A 125 20.53 9.61 -19.22
C ALA A 125 19.39 10.66 -19.24
N THR A 126 18.15 10.29 -18.93
CA THR A 126 16.93 11.13 -19.07
C THR A 126 16.60 12.04 -17.91
N LEU A 127 17.07 11.75 -16.70
CA LEU A 127 16.82 12.58 -15.52
C LEU A 127 17.07 14.09 -15.74
N PRO A 128 18.13 14.54 -16.44
CA PRO A 128 18.38 15.97 -16.67
C PRO A 128 17.35 16.67 -17.56
N PHE A 129 16.48 15.93 -18.23
CA PHE A 129 15.52 16.45 -19.22
C PHE A 129 14.07 16.28 -18.78
N PHE A 130 13.84 15.89 -17.53
CA PHE A 130 12.50 15.82 -16.98
C PHE A 130 11.86 17.22 -16.93
N PRO A 131 10.52 17.32 -17.04
CA PRO A 131 9.79 18.59 -17.03
C PRO A 131 9.73 19.17 -15.61
N PHE A 132 10.87 19.63 -15.10
CA PHE A 132 11.08 19.95 -13.68
C PHE A 132 10.00 20.87 -13.06
N ALA A 133 9.62 21.94 -13.77
CA ALA A 133 8.65 22.90 -13.25
C ALA A 133 7.21 22.35 -13.18
N GLY A 134 6.84 21.44 -14.10
CA GLY A 134 5.49 20.89 -14.22
C GLY A 134 5.29 19.54 -13.53
N LEU A 135 6.37 18.88 -13.09
CA LEU A 135 6.32 17.53 -12.53
C LEU A 135 5.62 17.52 -11.16
N THR A 136 4.49 16.81 -11.08
CA THR A 136 3.66 16.63 -9.88
C THR A 136 3.70 15.20 -9.37
N SER A 137 3.97 14.20 -10.22
CA SER A 137 4.12 12.80 -9.81
C SER A 137 5.31 12.15 -10.53
N LEU A 138 6.15 11.47 -9.74
CA LEU A 138 7.26 10.69 -10.25
C LEU A 138 7.26 9.31 -9.59
N SER A 139 7.14 8.27 -10.40
CA SER A 139 7.23 6.88 -9.97
C SER A 139 8.34 6.16 -10.72
N ILE A 140 9.29 5.55 -10.02
CA ILE A 140 10.40 4.81 -10.61
C ILE A 140 10.40 3.40 -10.01
N TYR A 141 10.29 2.40 -10.89
CA TYR A 141 10.35 0.98 -10.55
C TYR A 141 11.45 0.32 -11.36
N THR A 142 12.49 -0.19 -10.71
CA THR A 142 13.60 -0.84 -11.43
C THR A 142 13.40 -2.34 -11.63
N TYR A 143 12.32 -2.92 -11.06
CA TYR A 143 12.01 -4.35 -11.09
C TYR A 143 13.20 -5.24 -10.69
N GLY A 144 13.91 -4.84 -9.64
CA GLY A 144 15.05 -5.58 -9.12
C GLY A 144 16.39 -5.21 -9.77
N ALA A 145 16.40 -4.43 -10.86
CA ALA A 145 17.63 -3.91 -11.44
C ALA A 145 18.37 -3.02 -10.43
N VAL A 146 19.70 -3.16 -10.43
CA VAL A 146 20.59 -2.47 -9.51
C VAL A 146 20.77 -1.02 -9.95
N TRP A 147 20.40 -0.07 -9.10
CA TRP A 147 20.49 1.36 -9.39
C TRP A 147 20.60 2.21 -8.13
N THR A 148 21.43 3.26 -8.18
CA THR A 148 21.61 4.21 -7.08
C THR A 148 20.86 5.51 -7.39
N PRO A 149 19.89 5.94 -6.57
CA PRO A 149 19.10 7.15 -6.82
C PRO A 149 19.84 8.48 -6.53
N SER A 150 21.17 8.51 -6.69
CA SER A 150 21.99 9.70 -6.44
C SER A 150 21.65 10.87 -7.37
N ALA A 151 21.43 10.60 -8.65
CA ALA A 151 21.05 11.62 -9.63
C ALA A 151 19.64 12.18 -9.38
N LEU A 152 18.71 11.33 -8.90
CA LEU A 152 17.38 11.76 -8.48
C LEU A 152 17.46 12.79 -7.34
N LEU A 153 18.24 12.50 -6.29
CA LEU A 153 18.46 13.40 -5.16
C LEU A 153 19.18 14.71 -5.53
N ARG A 154 20.11 14.67 -6.50
CA ARG A 154 20.98 15.81 -6.84
C ARG A 154 20.43 16.71 -7.94
N VAL A 155 19.71 16.14 -8.89
CA VAL A 155 19.30 16.84 -10.11
C VAL A 155 17.80 17.07 -10.14
N VAL A 156 17.01 16.04 -9.84
CA VAL A 156 15.56 16.08 -10.08
C VAL A 156 14.80 16.68 -8.91
N LEU A 157 14.97 16.15 -7.68
CA LEU A 157 14.23 16.65 -6.52
C LEU A 157 14.46 18.15 -6.23
N PRO A 158 15.70 18.68 -6.31
CA PRO A 158 15.94 20.11 -6.10
C PRO A 158 15.30 21.03 -7.14
N ARG A 159 14.85 20.49 -8.28
CA ARG A 159 14.26 21.26 -9.40
C ARG A 159 12.76 21.07 -9.55
N THR A 160 12.14 20.24 -8.71
CA THR A 160 10.73 19.84 -8.82
C THR A 160 9.90 20.34 -7.62
N PRO A 161 9.73 21.66 -7.44
CA PRO A 161 9.09 22.22 -6.25
C PRO A 161 7.61 21.85 -6.13
N ASN A 162 6.97 21.48 -7.24
CA ASN A 162 5.55 21.13 -7.33
C ASN A 162 5.28 19.62 -7.19
N LEU A 163 6.30 18.81 -6.91
CA LEU A 163 6.13 17.37 -6.75
C LEU A 163 5.23 17.08 -5.54
N GLN A 164 4.23 16.22 -5.75
CA GLN A 164 3.25 15.79 -4.75
C GLN A 164 3.38 14.30 -4.45
N THR A 165 3.67 13.48 -5.47
CA THR A 165 3.84 12.03 -5.32
C THR A 165 5.25 11.62 -5.73
N LEU A 166 5.93 10.88 -4.86
CA LEU A 166 7.23 10.27 -5.13
C LEU A 166 7.21 8.77 -4.80
N VAL A 167 7.42 7.93 -5.82
CA VAL A 167 7.60 6.49 -5.65
C VAL A 167 8.96 6.07 -6.19
N VAL A 168 9.73 5.33 -5.40
CA VAL A 168 11.03 4.78 -5.79
C VAL A 168 11.15 3.36 -5.27
N ASP A 169 11.10 2.36 -6.16
CA ASP A 169 11.42 0.96 -5.85
C ASP A 169 12.67 0.55 -6.63
N THR A 170 13.78 0.37 -5.91
CA THR A 170 15.08 0.04 -6.49
C THR A 170 15.87 -0.93 -5.62
N THR A 171 16.80 -1.66 -6.26
CA THR A 171 17.84 -2.43 -5.57
C THR A 171 19.15 -1.65 -5.58
N LEU A 172 19.77 -1.44 -4.43
CA LEU A 172 21.06 -0.74 -4.31
C LEU A 172 22.23 -1.67 -4.65
N PRO A 173 23.29 -1.17 -5.33
CA PRO A 173 24.51 -1.93 -5.58
C PRO A 173 25.28 -2.28 -4.31
N LYS A 174 26.07 -3.35 -4.36
CA LYS A 174 26.92 -3.80 -3.24
C LYS A 174 27.91 -2.71 -2.78
N ASP A 175 28.54 -2.02 -3.72
CA ASP A 175 29.54 -0.99 -3.40
C ASP A 175 28.97 0.42 -3.56
N THR A 176 27.79 0.67 -2.96
CA THR A 176 27.16 2.00 -3.03
C THR A 176 27.99 3.02 -2.22
N HIS A 177 28.87 3.75 -2.89
CA HIS A 177 29.54 4.90 -2.31
C HIS A 177 28.64 6.14 -2.41
N ILE A 178 28.31 6.71 -1.26
CA ILE A 178 27.54 7.95 -1.14
C ILE A 178 28.53 9.04 -0.74
N PRO A 179 28.81 10.02 -1.61
CA PRO A 179 29.73 11.11 -1.26
C PRO A 179 29.26 11.83 0.01
N ALA A 180 30.20 12.19 0.89
CA ALA A 180 29.89 12.88 2.14
C ALA A 180 29.17 14.23 1.92
N SER A 181 29.51 14.92 0.83
CA SER A 181 28.90 16.16 0.37
C SER A 181 27.68 15.88 -0.53
N PHE A 182 26.55 15.51 0.07
CA PHE A 182 25.26 15.81 -0.57
C PHE A 182 24.84 17.22 -0.15
N PRO A 183 24.53 18.10 -1.11
CA PRO A 183 24.05 19.44 -0.79
C PRO A 183 22.81 19.32 0.10
N ALA A 184 22.68 20.25 1.05
CA ALA A 184 21.43 20.42 1.76
C ALA A 184 20.31 20.68 0.73
N PRO A 185 19.10 20.16 0.95
CA PRO A 185 18.00 20.41 0.05
C PRO A 185 17.73 21.93 0.02
N PRO A 186 17.58 22.56 -1.16
CA PRO A 186 17.32 24.00 -1.24
C PRO A 186 15.95 24.38 -0.65
N PHE A 187 15.04 23.41 -0.54
CA PHE A 187 13.72 23.53 0.08
C PHE A 187 13.22 22.14 0.49
N GLN A 188 12.20 22.08 1.34
CA GLN A 188 11.47 20.85 1.61
C GLN A 188 10.28 20.71 0.66
N LEU A 189 10.18 19.55 0.01
CA LEU A 189 9.06 19.15 -0.83
C LEU A 189 7.81 18.96 0.01
N ARG A 190 6.68 19.43 -0.51
CA ARG A 190 5.35 19.25 0.09
C ARG A 190 4.64 18.07 -0.57
N LEU A 191 5.21 16.88 -0.38
CA LEU A 191 4.61 15.64 -0.89
C LEU A 191 3.32 15.33 -0.14
N SER A 192 2.29 14.87 -0.87
CA SER A 192 1.13 14.17 -0.31
C SER A 192 1.42 12.68 -0.15
N GLU A 193 2.17 12.09 -1.08
CA GLU A 193 2.42 10.65 -1.13
C GLU A 193 3.90 10.32 -1.33
N MET A 194 4.39 9.38 -0.54
CA MET A 194 5.78 8.91 -0.61
C MET A 194 5.85 7.40 -0.42
N ASP A 195 6.34 6.67 -1.43
CA ASP A 195 6.64 5.22 -1.33
C ASP A 195 8.11 4.98 -1.69
N LEU A 196 8.96 4.74 -0.68
CA LEU A 196 10.38 4.43 -0.87
C LEU A 196 10.67 2.99 -0.49
N ARG A 197 11.14 2.21 -1.46
CA ARG A 197 11.59 0.84 -1.29
C ARG A 197 13.02 0.72 -1.80
N LEU A 198 13.97 0.86 -0.88
CA LEU A 198 15.40 0.75 -1.15
C LEU A 198 15.86 -0.66 -0.73
N LYS A 199 15.75 -1.62 -1.64
CA LYS A 199 16.16 -3.01 -1.41
C LYS A 199 17.67 -3.16 -1.59
N GLN A 200 18.28 -4.17 -0.98
CA GLN A 200 19.72 -4.43 -1.09
C GLN A 200 20.02 -5.68 -1.92
N TYR A 201 21.05 -5.63 -2.76
CA TYR A 201 21.58 -6.81 -3.44
C TYR A 201 22.43 -7.67 -2.48
N GLY A 202 21.87 -8.79 -2.01
CA GLY A 202 22.55 -9.73 -1.11
C GLY A 202 22.54 -9.30 0.37
N TRP A 203 22.11 -10.20 1.25
CA TRP A 203 21.68 -9.86 2.62
C TRP A 203 22.81 -9.69 3.64
N ARG A 204 24.06 -10.08 3.31
CA ARG A 204 25.13 -10.30 4.29
C ARG A 204 26.19 -9.20 4.43
N ASP A 205 26.15 -8.14 3.63
CA ASP A 205 27.20 -7.12 3.65
C ASP A 205 26.85 -5.91 4.54
N LYS A 206 27.79 -5.44 5.37
CA LYS A 206 27.62 -4.35 6.34
C LYS A 206 27.82 -2.96 5.72
N THR A 207 28.54 -2.85 4.60
CA THR A 207 28.94 -1.59 3.94
C THR A 207 27.79 -0.92 3.18
N THR A 208 27.16 -1.66 2.27
CA THR A 208 25.86 -1.38 1.61
C THR A 208 24.80 -0.83 2.55
N ALA A 209 24.78 -1.40 3.73
CA ALA A 209 23.75 -1.24 4.70
C ALA A 209 23.85 0.19 5.32
N LYS A 210 25.06 0.72 5.46
CA LYS A 210 25.29 2.14 5.77
C LYS A 210 24.81 3.06 4.63
N ALA A 211 24.94 2.63 3.38
CA ALA A 211 24.51 3.43 2.23
C ALA A 211 22.99 3.61 2.17
N GLU A 212 22.23 2.53 2.37
CA GLU A 212 20.76 2.58 2.50
C GLU A 212 20.32 3.60 3.57
N ALA A 213 20.92 3.54 4.76
CA ALA A 213 20.62 4.45 5.86
C ALA A 213 20.84 5.91 5.49
N ILE A 214 21.96 6.21 4.83
CA ILE A 214 22.28 7.57 4.39
C ILE A 214 21.28 8.00 3.30
N LEU A 215 20.99 7.18 2.28
CA LEU A 215 20.02 7.54 1.24
C LEU A 215 18.65 7.82 1.83
N LEU A 216 18.15 6.94 2.70
CA LEU A 216 16.87 7.09 3.38
C LEU A 216 16.84 8.42 4.14
N GLN A 217 17.85 8.72 4.97
CA GLN A 217 17.94 9.99 5.68
C GLN A 217 17.98 11.20 4.73
N ARG A 218 18.63 11.08 3.56
CA ARG A 218 18.65 12.16 2.57
C ARG A 218 17.27 12.38 1.97
N PHE A 219 16.56 11.33 1.56
CA PHE A 219 15.18 11.47 1.08
C PHE A 219 14.27 12.09 2.14
N LEU A 220 14.32 11.61 3.38
CA LEU A 220 13.50 12.14 4.47
C LEU A 220 13.80 13.63 4.75
N ARG A 221 15.04 14.08 4.56
CA ARG A 221 15.41 15.50 4.65
C ARG A 221 14.83 16.38 3.54
N PHE A 222 14.60 15.83 2.36
CA PHE A 222 13.98 16.54 1.24
C PHE A 222 12.48 16.74 1.41
N VAL A 223 11.83 16.01 2.32
CA VAL A 223 10.37 15.96 2.42
C VAL A 223 9.90 16.62 3.70
N SER A 224 8.85 17.45 3.60
CA SER A 224 8.17 18.01 4.76
C SER A 224 7.18 16.98 5.32
N PRO A 225 7.38 16.43 6.52
CA PRO A 225 6.53 15.36 7.07
C PRO A 225 5.07 15.80 7.28
N ARG A 226 4.85 17.11 7.51
CA ARG A 226 3.53 17.69 7.82
C ARG A 226 2.52 17.65 6.68
N HIS A 227 2.97 17.41 5.45
CA HIS A 227 2.11 17.43 4.26
C HIS A 227 1.71 16.03 3.79
N LEU A 228 2.37 14.98 4.31
CA LEU A 228 2.13 13.60 3.88
C LEU A 228 0.77 13.09 4.37
N THR A 229 0.03 12.51 3.44
CA THR A 229 -1.19 11.73 3.70
C THR A 229 -0.95 10.23 3.53
N MET A 230 0.01 9.84 2.70
CA MET A 230 0.45 8.45 2.54
C MET A 230 1.97 8.33 2.66
N LEU A 231 2.43 7.43 3.52
CA LEU A 231 3.83 7.09 3.68
C LEU A 231 4.02 5.57 3.60
N SER A 232 4.86 5.13 2.68
CA SER A 232 5.34 3.77 2.55
C SER A 232 6.86 3.76 2.55
N LEU A 233 7.49 3.05 3.49
CA LEU A 233 8.95 2.97 3.61
C LEU A 233 9.37 1.52 3.78
N SER A 234 10.43 1.13 3.08
CA SER A 234 11.19 -0.08 3.38
C SER A 234 12.53 0.31 3.98
N PHE A 235 12.92 -0.33 5.08
CA PHE A 235 14.13 0.00 5.84
C PHE A 235 14.63 -1.21 6.61
N ARG A 236 15.84 -1.12 7.17
CA ARG A 236 16.34 -2.12 8.15
C ARG A 236 16.16 -1.70 9.61
N THR A 237 16.09 -2.65 10.54
CA THR A 237 15.88 -2.48 11.99
C THR A 237 16.84 -1.45 12.60
N ARG A 238 18.10 -1.42 12.19
CA ARG A 238 19.05 -0.37 12.66
C ARG A 238 18.65 1.07 12.28
N ASN A 239 17.83 1.25 11.25
CA ASN A 239 17.30 2.54 10.80
C ASN A 239 15.94 2.86 11.46
N ALA A 240 15.32 1.89 12.16
CA ALA A 240 13.99 1.99 12.72
C ALA A 240 13.82 3.22 13.62
N ASN A 241 14.76 3.46 14.53
CA ASN A 241 14.71 4.61 15.44
C ASN A 241 14.64 5.94 14.67
N GLY A 242 15.43 6.09 13.60
CA GLY A 242 15.42 7.30 12.77
C GLY A 242 14.12 7.46 11.99
N VAL A 243 13.62 6.35 11.42
CA VAL A 243 12.36 6.31 10.66
C VAL A 243 11.17 6.64 11.56
N PHE A 244 11.04 5.99 12.72
CA PHE A 244 9.92 6.23 13.64
C PHE A 244 9.96 7.64 14.20
N ARG A 245 11.15 8.13 14.60
CA ARG A 245 11.30 9.49 15.12
C ARG A 245 10.86 10.53 14.09
N TRP A 246 11.31 10.40 12.84
CA TRP A 246 10.91 11.30 11.77
C TRP A 246 9.42 11.19 11.45
N SER A 247 8.88 9.97 11.44
CA SER A 247 7.47 9.72 11.15
C SER A 247 6.53 10.26 12.22
N THR A 248 7.00 10.51 13.45
CA THR A 248 6.17 11.13 14.51
C THR A 248 5.68 12.54 14.14
N GLU A 249 6.38 13.23 13.22
CA GLU A 249 6.03 14.56 12.72
C GLU A 249 4.94 14.53 11.63
N CYS A 250 4.54 13.35 11.16
CA CYS A 250 3.59 13.16 10.07
C CYS A 250 2.13 13.12 10.56
N HIS A 251 1.63 14.22 11.11
CA HIS A 251 0.32 14.28 11.78
C HIS A 251 -0.91 14.12 10.86
N ARG A 252 -0.73 14.30 9.55
CA ARG A 252 -1.81 14.22 8.53
C ARG A 252 -1.88 12.86 7.82
N LEU A 253 -1.11 11.87 8.29
CA LEU A 253 -1.13 10.55 7.67
C LEU A 253 -2.50 9.89 7.80
N VAL A 254 -3.00 9.46 6.65
CA VAL A 254 -4.16 8.61 6.47
C VAL A 254 -3.71 7.15 6.30
N GLU A 255 -2.54 6.95 5.69
CA GLU A 255 -1.99 5.63 5.43
C GLU A 255 -0.49 5.56 5.74
N LEU A 256 -0.10 4.58 6.57
CA LEU A 256 1.28 4.30 6.95
C LEU A 256 1.61 2.84 6.69
N ARG A 257 2.62 2.59 5.85
CA ARG A 257 3.18 1.27 5.57
C ARG A 257 4.68 1.26 5.86
N LEU A 258 5.11 0.48 6.83
CA LEU A 258 6.50 0.34 7.23
C LEU A 258 6.90 -1.12 7.04
N ASN A 259 7.85 -1.37 6.15
CA ASN A 259 8.35 -2.71 5.84
C ASN A 259 9.81 -2.81 6.30
N ALA A 260 10.06 -3.52 7.40
CA ALA A 260 11.39 -3.85 7.82
C ALA A 260 11.92 -5.09 7.06
N GLU A 261 13.10 -4.96 6.46
CA GLU A 261 13.77 -6.04 5.70
C GLU A 261 14.49 -7.07 6.59
N ASP A 262 14.61 -6.77 7.88
CA ASP A 262 15.11 -7.60 8.99
C ASP A 262 14.09 -7.57 10.15
N ASP A 263 14.29 -8.44 11.14
CA ASP A 263 13.39 -8.54 12.30
C ASP A 263 13.47 -7.28 13.16
N LEU A 264 12.34 -6.59 13.34
CA LEU A 264 12.23 -5.45 14.24
C LEU A 264 12.32 -5.89 15.70
N GLY A 265 11.81 -7.09 16.02
CA GLY A 265 11.55 -7.49 17.40
C GLY A 265 10.59 -6.55 18.13
N THR A 266 10.29 -6.88 19.38
CA THR A 266 9.36 -6.12 20.24
C THR A 266 10.00 -4.92 20.93
N VAL A 267 11.34 -4.84 20.98
CA VAL A 267 12.09 -3.72 21.57
C VAL A 267 11.74 -2.36 20.94
N HIS A 268 11.22 -2.37 19.71
CA HIS A 268 10.82 -1.19 18.98
C HIS A 268 9.34 -0.80 19.17
N LEU A 269 8.52 -1.62 19.83
CA LEU A 269 7.12 -1.31 20.12
C LEU A 269 6.94 0.01 20.91
N PRO A 270 7.75 0.36 21.92
CA PRO A 270 7.61 1.64 22.62
C PRO A 270 7.78 2.86 21.71
N LEU A 271 8.73 2.80 20.76
CA LEU A 271 8.94 3.88 19.80
C LEU A 271 7.82 3.94 18.75
N LEU A 272 7.34 2.79 18.29
CA LEU A 272 6.16 2.69 17.43
C LEU A 272 4.90 3.24 18.11
N THR A 273 4.72 2.96 19.41
CA THR A 273 3.66 3.49 20.26
C THR A 273 3.69 5.01 20.26
N ALA A 274 4.86 5.60 20.60
CA ALA A 274 5.04 7.04 20.62
C ALA A 274 4.80 7.71 19.25
N MET A 275 5.15 7.02 18.16
CA MET A 275 4.90 7.48 16.80
C MET A 275 3.40 7.49 16.47
N VAL A 276 2.71 6.38 16.74
CA VAL A 276 1.31 6.16 16.33
C VAL A 276 0.33 7.01 17.15
N VAL A 277 0.63 7.31 18.43
CA VAL A 277 -0.18 8.19 19.30
C VAL A 277 -0.52 9.54 18.63
N ASN A 278 0.39 10.07 17.80
CA ASN A 278 0.23 11.37 17.17
C ASN A 278 -0.51 11.33 15.82
N MET A 279 -0.92 10.15 15.34
CA MET A 279 -1.50 9.94 14.01
C MET A 279 -3.02 9.72 14.09
N ARG A 280 -3.76 10.73 14.54
CA ARG A 280 -5.22 10.60 14.79
C ARG A 280 -6.04 10.33 13.52
N GLN A 281 -5.56 10.77 12.36
CA GLN A 281 -6.24 10.61 11.07
C GLN A 281 -5.91 9.27 10.37
N LEU A 282 -5.09 8.43 11.00
CA LEU A 282 -4.64 7.19 10.39
C LEU A 282 -5.80 6.23 10.22
N THR A 283 -6.03 5.79 8.99
CA THR A 283 -7.05 4.80 8.63
C THR A 283 -6.45 3.46 8.24
N ARG A 284 -5.17 3.44 7.84
CA ARG A 284 -4.46 2.22 7.47
C ARG A 284 -3.07 2.21 8.09
N LEU A 285 -2.80 1.19 8.89
CA LEU A 285 -1.50 0.96 9.51
C LEU A 285 -1.01 -0.43 9.15
N SER A 286 0.14 -0.52 8.48
CA SER A 286 0.80 -1.78 8.15
C SER A 286 2.25 -1.73 8.57
N ILE A 287 2.60 -2.47 9.62
CA ILE A 287 3.98 -2.72 10.02
C ILE A 287 4.30 -4.17 9.63
N LYS A 288 5.18 -4.37 8.66
CA LYS A 288 5.68 -5.68 8.26
C LYS A 288 7.16 -5.77 8.57
N THR A 289 7.64 -6.95 8.90
CA THR A 289 9.05 -7.21 9.19
C THR A 289 9.40 -8.61 8.73
N THR A 290 10.63 -8.84 8.27
CA THR A 290 11.08 -10.21 8.03
C THR A 290 11.30 -10.91 9.36
N VAL A 291 10.98 -12.19 9.40
CA VAL A 291 10.90 -12.90 10.66
C VAL A 291 12.25 -13.52 11.04
N GLY A 292 12.81 -13.11 12.18
CA GLY A 292 13.85 -13.86 12.87
C GLY A 292 13.22 -14.94 13.75
N TRP A 293 13.85 -16.12 13.84
CA TRP A 293 13.46 -17.11 14.84
C TRP A 293 13.94 -16.60 16.20
N THR A 294 13.01 -16.29 17.10
CA THR A 294 13.35 -15.99 18.50
C THR A 294 13.20 -17.30 19.30
N PRO A 295 14.23 -17.71 20.05
CA PRO A 295 14.16 -18.88 20.93
C PRO A 295 13.06 -18.72 21.99
N LYS A 296 12.74 -19.82 22.68
CA LYS A 296 11.80 -19.82 23.82
C LYS A 296 12.16 -18.70 24.78
N MET A 297 11.23 -17.78 24.97
CA MET A 297 11.38 -16.65 25.88
C MET A 297 11.23 -17.12 27.33
N SER A 298 12.01 -16.53 28.22
CA SER A 298 11.79 -16.67 29.66
C SER A 298 10.46 -16.03 30.08
N PRO A 299 9.86 -16.43 31.22
CA PRO A 299 8.62 -15.83 31.71
C PRO A 299 8.70 -14.29 31.84
N ALA A 300 9.82 -13.75 32.33
CA ALA A 300 10.03 -12.32 32.46
C ALA A 300 10.07 -11.59 31.09
N GLU A 301 10.61 -12.24 30.05
CA GLU A 301 10.61 -11.68 28.69
C GLU A 301 9.20 -11.70 28.10
N LEU A 302 8.40 -12.74 28.36
CA LEU A 302 7.00 -12.82 27.95
C LEU A 302 6.15 -11.74 28.64
N ASP A 303 6.37 -11.50 29.93
CA ASP A 303 5.69 -10.43 30.67
C ASP A 303 6.02 -9.05 30.07
N GLN A 304 7.29 -8.78 29.78
CA GLN A 304 7.69 -7.54 29.13
C GLN A 304 7.11 -7.40 27.71
N HIS A 305 7.03 -8.51 26.96
CA HIS A 305 6.41 -8.54 25.63
C HIS A 305 4.91 -8.24 25.71
N SER A 306 4.19 -8.89 26.62
CA SER A 306 2.76 -8.68 26.80
C SER A 306 2.47 -7.23 27.23
N PHE A 307 3.26 -6.66 28.15
CA PHE A 307 3.13 -5.28 28.59
C PHE A 307 3.36 -4.28 27.44
N THR A 308 4.42 -4.46 26.66
CA THR A 308 4.72 -3.56 25.53
C THR A 308 3.70 -3.68 24.39
N LEU A 309 3.21 -4.90 24.13
CA LEU A 309 2.14 -5.15 23.16
C LEU A 309 0.82 -4.51 23.60
N ALA A 310 0.42 -4.68 24.87
CA ALA A 310 -0.78 -4.08 25.42
C ALA A 310 -0.76 -2.55 25.25
N ASN A 311 0.33 -1.91 25.70
CA ASN A 311 0.52 -0.47 25.55
C ASN A 311 0.43 -0.01 24.08
N PHE A 312 1.00 -0.78 23.15
CA PHE A 312 0.90 -0.47 21.73
C PHE A 312 -0.54 -0.58 21.22
N LEU A 313 -1.24 -1.68 21.50
CA LEU A 313 -2.61 -1.91 21.04
C LEU A 313 -3.60 -0.88 21.59
N ASP A 314 -3.39 -0.41 22.82
CA ASP A 314 -4.22 0.62 23.47
C ASP A 314 -4.12 1.99 22.77
N VAL A 315 -2.96 2.34 22.22
CA VAL A 315 -2.75 3.63 21.54
C VAL A 315 -3.08 3.60 20.05
N VAL A 316 -3.34 2.42 19.47
CA VAL A 316 -3.70 2.30 18.06
C VAL A 316 -4.95 3.15 17.76
N PRO A 317 -4.95 4.02 16.73
CA PRO A 317 -6.07 4.91 16.47
C PRO A 317 -7.40 4.18 16.29
N THR A 318 -8.47 4.72 16.86
CA THR A 318 -9.84 4.20 16.70
C THR A 318 -10.38 4.36 15.29
N SER A 319 -9.79 5.26 14.50
CA SER A 319 -10.09 5.54 13.09
C SER A 319 -9.60 4.48 12.10
N LEU A 320 -8.82 3.48 12.53
CA LEU A 320 -8.30 2.45 11.64
C LEU A 320 -9.41 1.61 10.99
N THR A 321 -9.29 1.45 9.67
CA THR A 321 -10.06 0.55 8.81
C THR A 321 -9.30 -0.75 8.52
N ASP A 322 -7.97 -0.66 8.34
CA ASP A 322 -7.10 -1.80 8.10
C ASP A 322 -5.87 -1.73 9.02
N PHE A 323 -5.54 -2.85 9.65
CA PHE A 323 -4.41 -2.98 10.56
C PHE A 323 -3.57 -4.21 10.22
N THR A 324 -2.25 -4.08 10.19
CA THR A 324 -1.33 -5.20 10.03
C THR A 324 -0.14 -5.00 10.96
N LEU A 325 0.07 -5.97 11.85
CA LEU A 325 1.20 -6.03 12.76
C LEU A 325 1.95 -7.35 12.51
N GLY A 326 3.04 -7.26 11.74
CA GLY A 326 3.91 -8.39 11.40
C GLY A 326 4.98 -8.68 12.47
N ILE A 327 5.00 -7.94 13.58
CA ILE A 327 5.88 -8.25 14.73
C ILE A 327 5.34 -9.53 15.38
N TRP A 328 6.24 -10.46 15.70
CA TRP A 328 5.88 -11.75 16.29
C TRP A 328 5.21 -11.58 17.66
N ILE A 329 4.04 -12.21 17.81
CA ILE A 329 3.23 -12.25 19.03
C ILE A 329 3.27 -13.70 19.54
N PRO A 330 3.94 -13.97 20.67
CA PRO A 330 3.95 -15.28 21.30
C PRO A 330 2.55 -15.78 21.66
N GLY A 331 2.42 -17.08 21.88
CA GLY A 331 1.19 -17.68 22.41
C GLY A 331 0.83 -17.20 23.84
N GLY A 332 -0.24 -17.76 24.42
CA GLY A 332 -0.63 -17.50 25.82
C GLY A 332 -1.20 -16.09 26.07
N THR A 333 -0.68 -15.39 27.07
CA THR A 333 -1.16 -14.05 27.50
C THR A 333 -1.16 -13.02 26.36
N CYS A 334 -0.15 -13.04 25.49
CA CYS A 334 -0.04 -12.18 24.31
C CYS A 334 -1.19 -12.40 23.31
N TRP A 335 -1.64 -13.64 23.11
CA TRP A 335 -2.81 -13.95 22.30
C TRP A 335 -4.10 -13.41 22.92
N SER A 336 -4.25 -13.52 24.25
CA SER A 336 -5.39 -12.96 24.98
C SER A 336 -5.51 -11.43 24.83
N LEU A 337 -4.38 -10.72 24.69
CA LEU A 337 -4.38 -9.29 24.37
C LEU A 337 -4.91 -9.00 22.96
N VAL A 338 -4.49 -9.78 21.96
CA VAL A 338 -5.02 -9.65 20.58
C VAL A 338 -6.52 -9.90 20.54
N LYS A 339 -7.01 -10.95 21.22
CA LYS A 339 -8.46 -11.22 21.34
C LYS A 339 -9.19 -10.04 21.97
N SER A 340 -8.68 -9.51 23.07
CA SER A 340 -9.28 -8.38 23.79
C SER A 340 -9.34 -7.14 22.91
N PHE A 341 -8.27 -6.84 22.17
CA PHE A 341 -8.25 -5.76 21.18
C PHE A 341 -9.32 -5.97 20.09
N LEU A 342 -9.41 -7.15 19.49
CA LEU A 342 -10.42 -7.44 18.46
C LEU A 342 -11.85 -7.29 19.02
N ARG A 343 -12.13 -7.81 20.22
CA ARG A 343 -13.43 -7.67 20.89
C ARG A 343 -13.83 -6.21 21.08
N GLN A 344 -12.92 -5.38 21.59
CA GLN A 344 -13.15 -3.94 21.77
C GLN A 344 -13.44 -3.25 20.42
N ARG A 345 -12.83 -3.72 19.33
CA ARG A 345 -12.99 -3.17 17.99
C ARG A 345 -14.16 -3.77 17.20
N THR A 346 -15.01 -4.63 17.77
CA THR A 346 -16.09 -5.29 17.02
C THR A 346 -17.22 -4.32 16.60
N TYR A 347 -17.69 -3.46 17.50
CA TYR A 347 -18.96 -2.74 17.29
C TYR A 347 -18.79 -1.28 16.88
N ASN A 348 -18.03 -0.51 17.67
CA ASN A 348 -17.89 0.94 17.51
C ASN A 348 -16.57 1.34 16.82
N SER A 349 -16.03 0.44 16.00
CA SER A 349 -14.80 0.72 15.25
C SER A 349 -14.98 0.49 13.75
N PRO A 350 -14.45 1.38 12.90
CA PRO A 350 -14.39 1.22 11.45
C PRO A 350 -13.44 0.10 11.01
N LEU A 351 -12.72 -0.56 11.92
CA LEU A 351 -11.77 -1.63 11.61
C LEU A 351 -12.50 -2.81 10.95
N ARG A 352 -12.07 -3.16 9.74
CA ARG A 352 -12.62 -4.24 8.90
C ARG A 352 -11.66 -5.41 8.77
N HIS A 353 -10.36 -5.13 8.70
CA HIS A 353 -9.34 -6.14 8.56
C HIS A 353 -8.22 -5.90 9.57
N ALA A 354 -7.80 -6.96 10.25
CA ALA A 354 -6.61 -6.97 11.07
C ALA A 354 -5.75 -8.19 10.73
N ARG A 355 -4.42 -8.03 10.71
CA ARG A 355 -3.48 -9.12 10.52
C ARG A 355 -2.41 -9.10 11.60
N PHE A 356 -2.10 -10.27 12.13
CA PHE A 356 -1.14 -10.46 13.21
C PHE A 356 -0.21 -11.63 12.88
N SER A 357 1.08 -11.49 13.19
CA SER A 357 2.03 -12.61 13.18
C SER A 357 1.99 -13.28 14.55
N VAL A 358 1.36 -14.45 14.67
CA VAL A 358 1.11 -15.14 15.96
C VAL A 358 1.72 -16.55 15.98
N GLU A 359 1.88 -17.11 17.17
CA GLU A 359 2.25 -18.52 17.40
C GLU A 359 1.00 -19.40 17.62
N VAL A 360 0.99 -20.63 17.09
CA VAL A 360 -0.07 -21.65 17.26
C VAL A 360 0.49 -22.97 17.82
N PRO A 361 -0.34 -23.88 18.40
CA PRO A 361 0.04 -24.98 19.30
C PRO A 361 1.12 -25.99 18.84
N GLU A 362 1.58 -25.96 17.60
CA GLU A 362 2.69 -26.80 17.10
C GLU A 362 3.99 -26.00 16.88
N ASP A 363 4.21 -24.93 17.65
CA ASP A 363 5.32 -23.97 17.50
C ASP A 363 5.41 -23.36 16.08
N ARG A 364 4.30 -23.37 15.34
CA ARG A 364 4.22 -22.78 14.01
C ARG A 364 3.85 -21.32 14.15
N ARG A 365 4.60 -20.42 13.52
CA ARG A 365 4.14 -19.04 13.36
C ARG A 365 3.24 -18.94 12.15
N VAL A 366 2.13 -18.22 12.30
CA VAL A 366 1.11 -18.06 11.27
C VAL A 366 0.74 -16.59 11.13
N GLU A 367 0.33 -16.20 9.92
CA GLU A 367 -0.32 -14.89 9.73
C GLU A 367 -1.81 -15.07 10.03
N LEU A 368 -2.24 -14.67 11.22
CA LEU A 368 -3.65 -14.58 11.55
C LEU A 368 -4.28 -13.42 10.79
N ARG A 369 -5.38 -13.70 10.12
CA ARG A 369 -6.24 -12.77 9.41
C ARG A 369 -7.59 -12.71 10.12
N ALA A 370 -7.91 -11.53 10.64
CA ALA A 370 -9.20 -11.24 11.20
C ALA A 370 -9.98 -10.34 10.23
N ARG A 371 -11.16 -10.78 9.80
CA ARG A 371 -12.09 -10.02 8.99
C ARG A 371 -13.39 -9.80 9.75
N LYS A 372 -13.80 -8.54 9.90
CA LYS A 372 -15.09 -8.22 10.49
C LYS A 372 -16.18 -8.56 9.48
N GLN A 373 -17.09 -9.42 9.88
CA GLN A 373 -18.21 -9.86 9.06
C GLN A 373 -19.53 -9.69 9.82
N GLN A 374 -20.62 -9.58 9.07
CA GLN A 374 -21.99 -9.58 9.58
C GLN A 374 -22.53 -11.01 9.51
N PHE A 375 -22.98 -11.53 10.65
CA PHE A 375 -23.45 -12.91 10.80
C PHE A 375 -24.80 -12.92 11.50
N GLU A 376 -25.60 -13.95 11.29
CA GLU A 376 -26.79 -14.21 12.09
C GLU A 376 -26.48 -15.33 13.08
N ARG A 377 -26.77 -15.09 14.37
CA ARG A 377 -26.70 -16.13 15.40
C ARG A 377 -27.97 -16.96 15.32
N SER A 378 -27.82 -18.26 15.08
CA SER A 378 -28.92 -19.23 15.05
C SER A 378 -28.66 -20.33 16.06
N ARG A 379 -29.72 -20.97 16.58
CA ARG A 379 -29.58 -22.19 17.38
C ARG A 379 -29.17 -23.34 16.46
N TRP A 380 -28.24 -24.17 16.90
CA TRP A 380 -27.86 -25.37 16.17
C TRP A 380 -29.04 -26.35 16.17
N GLU A 381 -29.43 -26.87 15.00
CA GLU A 381 -30.65 -27.69 14.84
C GLU A 381 -30.71 -28.94 15.72
N ASN A 382 -29.57 -29.40 16.26
CA ASN A 382 -29.46 -30.63 17.04
C ASN A 382 -29.08 -30.43 18.52
N ASP A 383 -28.90 -29.18 18.98
CA ASP A 383 -28.46 -28.88 20.34
C ASP A 383 -29.02 -27.51 20.76
N GLU A 384 -30.19 -27.51 21.43
CA GLU A 384 -30.99 -26.30 21.72
C GLU A 384 -30.24 -25.25 22.55
N ASP A 385 -29.16 -25.67 23.22
CA ASP A 385 -28.32 -24.82 24.08
C ASP A 385 -27.11 -24.20 23.36
N LYS A 386 -26.84 -24.56 22.08
CA LYS A 386 -25.67 -24.05 21.35
C LYS A 386 -26.03 -23.06 20.25
N TRP A 387 -25.49 -21.84 20.39
CA TRP A 387 -25.57 -20.79 19.38
C TRP A 387 -24.44 -20.93 18.36
N VAL A 388 -24.78 -20.93 17.07
CA VAL A 388 -23.82 -20.98 15.97
C VAL A 388 -23.97 -19.76 15.07
N TRP A 389 -22.83 -19.26 14.59
CA TRP A 389 -22.73 -18.15 13.67
C TRP A 389 -22.93 -18.65 12.24
N GLN A 390 -24.00 -18.19 11.57
CA GLN A 390 -24.24 -18.51 10.17
C GLN A 390 -23.84 -17.35 9.26
N SER A 391 -23.04 -17.67 8.23
CA SER A 391 -22.70 -16.74 7.16
C SER A 391 -23.94 -16.43 6.31
N PRO A 392 -24.13 -15.17 5.84
CA PRO A 392 -25.29 -14.79 5.03
C PRO A 392 -25.49 -15.65 3.76
N TRP A 393 -24.42 -16.26 3.25
CA TRP A 393 -24.41 -17.05 2.02
C TRP A 393 -24.88 -18.50 2.20
N LEU A 394 -24.98 -19.00 3.44
CA LEU A 394 -25.38 -20.37 3.77
C LEU A 394 -26.88 -20.50 4.09
N ARG A 395 -27.70 -19.52 3.70
CA ARG A 395 -29.15 -19.58 3.82
C ARG A 395 -29.69 -20.83 3.11
N ARG A 396 -30.06 -21.85 3.89
CA ARG A 396 -31.20 -22.69 3.52
C ARG A 396 -32.46 -21.92 3.91
N PRO A 397 -33.55 -21.97 3.13
CA PRO A 397 -34.78 -21.28 3.48
C PRO A 397 -35.37 -21.98 4.71
N ALA A 398 -35.10 -21.46 5.91
CA ALA A 398 -35.80 -21.86 7.10
C ALA A 398 -37.09 -21.03 7.23
N ARG A 399 -38.15 -21.74 7.65
CA ARG A 399 -39.54 -21.32 7.75
C ARG A 399 -39.73 -19.98 8.49
N GLU A 400 -40.75 -19.28 8.00
CA GLU A 400 -41.49 -18.10 8.51
C GLU A 400 -40.97 -17.33 9.73
N PRO A 401 -41.05 -15.98 9.71
CA PRO A 401 -40.68 -15.16 10.85
C PRO A 401 -41.67 -15.39 12.00
N SER A 402 -41.17 -15.87 13.14
CA SER A 402 -41.90 -15.71 14.40
C SER A 402 -41.92 -14.23 14.75
N ASN A 403 -43.12 -13.66 14.83
CA ASN A 403 -43.45 -12.31 15.29
C ASN A 403 -42.38 -11.71 16.25
N GLU A 404 -41.54 -10.81 15.72
CA GLU A 404 -40.71 -9.94 16.55
C GLU A 404 -41.62 -8.82 17.08
N GLU A 405 -42.14 -9.01 18.29
CA GLU A 405 -42.80 -7.93 19.03
C GLU A 405 -41.81 -6.78 19.27
N ASP A 406 -42.26 -5.57 18.98
CA ASP A 406 -41.57 -4.30 19.24
C ASP A 406 -41.34 -4.13 20.75
N ASP A 407 -40.14 -4.50 21.19
CA ASP A 407 -39.71 -4.37 22.58
C ASP A 407 -39.17 -2.94 22.82
N PRO A 408 -39.78 -2.12 23.69
CA PRO A 408 -39.59 -0.67 23.73
C PRO A 408 -38.27 -0.18 24.35
N TRP A 409 -37.30 -1.06 24.60
CA TRP A 409 -36.10 -0.73 25.40
C TRP A 409 -34.86 -0.43 24.54
N PRO A 410 -34.37 0.82 24.49
CA PRO A 410 -33.23 1.22 23.64
C PRO A 410 -31.88 0.58 24.03
N PHE A 411 -31.75 0.02 25.24
CA PHE A 411 -30.54 -0.68 25.69
C PHE A 411 -30.47 -2.14 25.21
N ALA A 412 -31.61 -2.76 24.86
CA ALA A 412 -31.64 -4.08 24.26
C ALA A 412 -31.17 -4.07 22.79
N ASP A 413 -31.23 -2.93 22.11
CA ASP A 413 -30.78 -2.77 20.72
C ASP A 413 -29.25 -2.90 20.61
N THR A 414 -28.48 -2.45 21.61
CA THR A 414 -27.02 -2.68 21.70
C THR A 414 -26.65 -4.16 21.89
N GLU A 415 -27.42 -4.91 22.69
CA GLU A 415 -27.25 -6.36 22.86
C GLU A 415 -27.80 -7.18 21.66
N ARG A 416 -28.83 -6.70 20.95
CA ARG A 416 -29.30 -7.34 19.71
C ARG A 416 -28.34 -7.09 18.55
N ARG A 417 -27.74 -5.90 18.46
CA ARG A 417 -26.66 -5.59 17.51
C ARG A 417 -25.37 -6.36 17.85
N SER A 418 -25.11 -6.66 19.13
CA SER A 418 -23.98 -7.50 19.54
C SER A 418 -24.08 -8.95 19.06
N ARG A 419 -25.29 -9.40 18.66
CA ARG A 419 -25.53 -10.74 18.10
C ARG A 419 -25.39 -10.82 16.58
N LYS A 420 -25.08 -9.72 15.87
CA LYS A 420 -25.09 -9.68 14.38
C LYS A 420 -23.74 -9.43 13.71
N ARG A 421 -22.66 -9.13 14.45
CA ARG A 421 -21.33 -8.88 13.87
C ARG A 421 -20.23 -9.48 14.74
N SER A 422 -19.29 -10.17 14.12
CA SER A 422 -18.12 -10.73 14.81
C SER A 422 -16.94 -10.84 13.85
N TRP A 423 -15.77 -11.17 14.40
CA TRP A 423 -14.56 -11.41 13.63
C TRP A 423 -14.53 -12.84 13.15
N GLU A 424 -14.49 -13.01 11.83
CA GLU A 424 -14.04 -14.25 11.20
C GLU A 424 -12.51 -14.26 11.23
N LEU A 425 -11.95 -15.31 11.81
CA LEU A 425 -10.53 -15.58 11.93
C LEU A 425 -10.16 -16.67 10.95
N SER A 426 -9.06 -16.49 10.25
CA SER A 426 -8.37 -17.53 9.51
C SER A 426 -6.89 -17.27 9.65
N TYR A 427 -6.03 -18.24 9.38
CA TYR A 427 -4.60 -17.99 9.26
C TYR A 427 -4.08 -18.59 7.97
N ASP A 428 -2.93 -18.12 7.51
CA ASP A 428 -2.12 -18.85 6.52
C ASP A 428 -0.94 -19.51 7.27
N ILE A 429 -0.71 -20.80 7.03
CA ILE A 429 0.44 -21.50 7.60
C ILE A 429 1.67 -21.06 6.81
N CYS A 430 2.57 -20.32 7.46
CA CYS A 430 3.85 -19.99 6.86
C CYS A 430 4.85 -21.07 7.26
N LEU A 431 5.07 -22.05 6.38
CA LEU A 431 6.11 -23.08 6.59
C LEU A 431 7.49 -22.43 6.41
N TYR A 432 8.25 -22.33 7.50
CA TYR A 432 9.62 -21.83 7.46
C TYR A 432 10.54 -22.90 6.87
N ARG A 433 10.94 -22.75 5.60
CA ARG A 433 12.15 -23.41 5.10
C ARG A 433 13.36 -22.58 5.52
N SER A 434 14.37 -23.26 6.07
CA SER A 434 15.53 -22.73 6.80
C SER A 434 16.49 -21.80 6.04
N SER A 435 16.09 -21.22 4.90
CA SER A 435 16.92 -20.24 4.20
C SER A 435 16.08 -19.45 3.19
N CYS A 436 15.92 -18.15 3.45
CA CYS A 436 15.37 -17.13 2.57
C CYS A 436 13.87 -17.26 2.23
N CYS A 437 13.12 -16.26 2.72
CA CYS A 437 11.74 -15.91 2.37
C CYS A 437 10.67 -16.87 2.91
N ALA A 438 9.82 -16.36 3.80
CA ALA A 438 8.56 -17.01 4.11
C ALA A 438 7.69 -17.02 2.86
N ARG A 439 7.50 -18.20 2.25
CA ARG A 439 6.39 -18.44 1.34
C ARG A 439 5.28 -19.03 2.20
N CYS A 440 4.20 -18.28 2.41
CA CYS A 440 3.02 -18.83 3.03
C CYS A 440 2.31 -19.62 1.93
N ASP A 441 2.41 -20.95 2.00
CA ASP A 441 1.61 -21.82 1.14
C ASP A 441 0.16 -21.65 1.59
N VAL A 442 -0.72 -21.30 0.65
CA VAL A 442 -2.17 -21.16 0.91
C VAL A 442 -2.73 -22.56 1.09
N TRP A 443 -2.60 -23.10 2.29
CA TRP A 443 -3.40 -24.24 2.71
C TRP A 443 -4.83 -23.73 2.88
N ALA A 444 -5.82 -24.50 2.43
CA ALA A 444 -7.23 -24.20 2.64
C ALA A 444 -7.51 -24.26 4.16
N ASN A 445 -7.24 -23.15 4.85
CA ASN A 445 -7.30 -23.13 6.29
C ASN A 445 -8.75 -22.92 6.75
N PRO A 446 -9.19 -23.66 7.78
CA PRO A 446 -10.51 -23.49 8.33
C PRO A 446 -10.64 -22.09 8.92
N ALA A 447 -11.69 -21.37 8.51
CA ALA A 447 -12.09 -20.13 9.15
C ALA A 447 -12.94 -20.45 10.38
N TRP A 448 -12.73 -19.72 11.49
CA TRP A 448 -13.53 -19.83 12.69
C TRP A 448 -13.94 -18.45 13.20
N MET A 449 -14.88 -18.41 14.13
CA MET A 449 -15.34 -17.16 14.72
C MET A 449 -14.59 -16.87 16.00
N LEU A 450 -14.23 -15.59 16.21
CA LEU A 450 -13.77 -15.14 17.52
C LEU A 450 -14.85 -15.49 18.57
N ASP A 451 -14.45 -16.20 19.62
CA ASP A 451 -15.34 -16.76 20.67
C ASP A 451 -16.37 -17.80 20.16
N GLY A 452 -16.16 -18.37 18.97
CA GLY A 452 -16.94 -19.47 18.43
C GLY A 452 -16.63 -20.80 19.13
N HIS A 453 -17.56 -21.75 19.09
CA HIS A 453 -17.38 -23.08 19.66
C HIS A 453 -16.15 -23.82 19.09
N ASP A 454 -15.79 -23.56 17.84
CA ASP A 454 -14.60 -24.15 17.21
C ASP A 454 -13.29 -23.42 17.54
N ALA A 455 -13.36 -22.26 18.21
CA ALA A 455 -12.17 -21.47 18.55
C ALA A 455 -11.19 -22.24 19.44
N SER A 456 -11.70 -23.05 20.38
CA SER A 456 -10.87 -23.87 21.27
C SER A 456 -9.99 -24.90 20.55
N LYS A 457 -10.31 -25.26 19.29
CA LYS A 457 -9.50 -26.16 18.47
C LYS A 457 -8.29 -25.46 17.84
N TYR A 458 -8.35 -24.13 17.71
CA TYR A 458 -7.34 -23.33 17.00
C TYR A 458 -6.60 -22.36 17.94
N GLU A 459 -7.14 -22.11 19.12
CA GLU A 459 -6.57 -21.21 20.12
C GLU A 459 -5.82 -22.00 21.19
N ILE A 460 -4.57 -21.59 21.48
CA ILE A 460 -3.76 -22.15 22.57
C ILE A 460 -4.54 -21.96 23.89
N THR A 461 -5.02 -23.05 24.46
CA THR A 461 -5.21 -23.15 25.91
C THR A 461 -3.84 -23.41 26.51
N GLU A 462 -3.41 -22.61 27.47
CA GLU A 462 -2.24 -22.95 28.29
C GLU A 462 -2.44 -24.37 28.80
N GLU A 463 -1.63 -25.32 28.33
CA GLU A 463 -1.51 -26.60 29.02
C GLU A 463 -1.01 -26.24 30.42
N THR A 464 -1.89 -26.46 31.38
CA THR A 464 -1.60 -26.33 32.79
C THR A 464 -0.66 -27.48 33.13
N GLU A 465 0.64 -27.22 33.09
CA GLU A 465 1.62 -28.08 33.76
C GLU A 465 1.64 -27.81 35.27
#